data_AF-U5MMW9-F1
#
_entry.id   AF-U5MMW9-F1
#
_cell.length_a   1.000
_cell.length_b   1.000
_cell.length_c   1.000
_cell.angle_alpha   90.00
_cell.angle_beta   90.00
_cell.angle_gamma   90.00
#
_symmetry.space_group_name_H-M   'P 1'
#
loop_
_entity.id
_entity.type
_entity.pdbx_description
1 polymer ?
#
loop_
_entity_poly.entity_id
_entity_poly.type
_entity_poly.pdbx_seq_one_letter_code
_entity_poly.pdbx_strand_id
1 'polypeptide(L)'
;MDMLDQEFNYVYEIKDNNMHNNNRCLIKSEIKPEDMKNLIFYIQYKYQSIIPQSVLTRGEIKELLIKCYEVENIDDVNTDDIINLQENFKKYFNKEKGKSIINNFSIYEIKGLILELQKIVYLTIEMWR
;
A
#
# COMPACT_ATOMS: atom_id res chain seq x y z
N MET A 1 -9.26 -15.09 -34.06
CA MET A 1 -10.19 -15.25 -32.91
C MET A 1 -9.49 -14.53 -31.79
N ASP A 2 -9.82 -13.25 -31.66
CA ASP A 2 -9.14 -12.34 -30.75
C ASP A 2 -9.39 -12.83 -29.32
N MET A 3 -8.34 -13.32 -28.66
CA MET A 3 -8.35 -13.48 -27.21
C MET A 3 -8.43 -12.07 -26.65
N LEU A 4 -9.65 -11.62 -26.36
CA LEU A 4 -9.87 -10.43 -25.56
C LEU A 4 -9.12 -10.63 -24.25
N ASP A 5 -7.99 -9.94 -24.11
CA ASP A 5 -7.27 -9.80 -22.85
C ASP A 5 -8.27 -9.29 -21.81
N GLN A 6 -8.80 -10.19 -21.01
CA GLN A 6 -9.68 -9.83 -19.91
C GLN A 6 -8.80 -9.11 -18.89
N GLU A 7 -8.90 -7.79 -18.83
CA GLU A 7 -8.32 -6.98 -17.76
C GLU A 7 -8.95 -7.41 -16.43
N PHE A 8 -8.27 -8.29 -15.70
CA PHE A 8 -8.68 -8.72 -14.37
C PHE A 8 -8.38 -7.62 -13.37
N ASN A 9 -9.43 -6.91 -12.97
CA ASN A 9 -9.37 -5.93 -11.92
C ASN A 9 -9.76 -6.58 -10.58
N TYR A 10 -8.94 -6.33 -9.56
CA TYR A 10 -9.16 -6.79 -8.19
C TYR A 10 -9.55 -5.63 -7.28
N VAL A 11 -10.47 -5.89 -6.35
CA VAL A 11 -10.92 -4.93 -5.33
C VAL A 11 -10.33 -5.29 -3.97
N TYR A 12 -9.63 -4.33 -3.37
CA TYR A 12 -9.01 -4.47 -2.06
C TYR A 12 -9.66 -3.58 -1.02
N GLU A 13 -9.82 -4.10 0.19
CA GLU A 13 -10.06 -3.27 1.38
C GLU A 13 -8.78 -3.14 2.20
N ILE A 14 -8.35 -1.90 2.42
CA ILE A 14 -7.19 -1.57 3.26
C ILE A 14 -7.67 -1.28 4.69
N LYS A 15 -7.12 -2.01 5.66
CA LYS A 15 -7.47 -1.88 7.08
C LYS A 15 -6.27 -1.52 7.95
N ASP A 16 -6.58 -0.77 9.00
CA ASP A 16 -5.66 -0.47 10.09
C ASP A 16 -6.26 -1.02 11.39
N ASN A 17 -5.44 -1.63 12.24
CA ASN A 17 -5.89 -2.12 13.55
C ASN A 17 -6.40 -1.02 14.50
N ASN A 18 -6.09 0.25 14.21
CA ASN A 18 -6.25 1.35 15.16
C ASN A 18 -7.49 2.23 14.92
N MET A 19 -8.37 1.91 13.98
CA MET A 19 -9.57 2.72 13.72
C MET A 19 -10.87 1.93 13.82
N HIS A 20 -11.68 2.25 14.83
CA HIS A 20 -13.11 1.91 14.92
C HIS A 20 -13.97 2.70 13.91
N ASN A 21 -13.42 3.01 12.75
CA ASN A 21 -14.10 3.82 11.76
C ASN A 21 -14.73 2.90 10.72
N ASN A 22 -16.07 2.84 10.71
CA ASN A 22 -16.87 1.98 9.83
C ASN A 22 -16.71 2.29 8.33
N ASN A 23 -16.05 3.40 7.98
CA ASN A 23 -15.80 3.72 6.57
C ASN A 23 -14.77 2.74 5.99
N ARG A 24 -15.18 1.98 4.98
CA ARG A 24 -14.32 1.07 4.22
C ARG A 24 -13.34 1.88 3.38
N CYS A 25 -12.09 1.44 3.31
CA CYS A 25 -11.06 2.06 2.48
C CYS A 25 -10.80 1.14 1.30
N LEU A 26 -11.56 1.34 0.22
CA LEU A 26 -11.51 0.48 -0.96
C LEU A 26 -10.63 1.07 -2.04
N ILE A 27 -9.95 0.19 -2.76
CA ILE A 27 -9.19 0.49 -3.98
C ILE A 27 -9.40 -0.63 -5.00
N LYS A 28 -9.20 -0.31 -6.28
CA LYS A 28 -9.25 -1.25 -7.39
C LYS A 28 -7.98 -1.18 -8.21
N SER A 29 -7.44 -2.32 -8.60
CA SER A 29 -6.18 -2.40 -9.37
C SER A 29 -6.07 -3.71 -10.15
N GLU A 30 -5.30 -3.71 -11.22
CA GLU A 30 -4.90 -4.90 -11.97
C GLU A 30 -3.76 -5.67 -11.30
N ILE A 31 -3.10 -5.07 -10.30
CA ILE A 31 -2.04 -5.70 -9.52
C ILE A 31 -2.64 -6.89 -8.78
N LYS A 32 -2.03 -8.07 -8.89
CA LYS A 32 -2.54 -9.29 -8.23
C LYS A 32 -2.47 -9.17 -6.70
N PRO A 33 -3.35 -9.89 -5.96
CA PRO A 33 -3.43 -9.74 -4.50
C PRO A 33 -2.11 -9.94 -3.75
N GLU A 34 -1.29 -10.91 -4.16
CA GLU A 34 -0.01 -11.16 -3.52
C GLU A 34 1.02 -10.04 -3.79
N ASP A 35 1.02 -9.51 -5.02
CA ASP A 35 1.90 -8.43 -5.42
C ASP A 35 1.49 -7.12 -4.73
N MET A 36 0.18 -6.88 -4.56
CA MET A 36 -0.35 -5.75 -3.79
C MET A 36 0.09 -5.81 -2.32
N LYS A 37 0.06 -7.00 -1.70
CA LYS A 37 0.56 -7.21 -0.32
C LYS A 37 2.06 -6.92 -0.22
N ASN A 38 2.85 -7.36 -1.19
CA ASN A 38 4.28 -7.09 -1.24
C ASN A 38 4.57 -5.60 -1.46
N LEU A 39 3.83 -4.95 -2.34
CA LEU A 39 3.92 -3.53 -2.63
C LEU A 39 3.62 -2.69 -1.38
N ILE A 40 2.50 -2.96 -0.71
CA ILE A 40 2.12 -2.26 0.53
C ILE A 40 3.17 -2.46 1.61
N PHE A 41 3.72 -3.68 1.75
CA PHE A 41 4.84 -3.93 2.67
C PHE A 41 6.07 -3.08 2.32
N TYR A 42 6.42 -3.02 1.04
CA TYR A 42 7.56 -2.26 0.55
C TYR A 42 7.42 -0.75 0.82
N ILE A 43 6.24 -0.18 0.52
CA ILE A 43 5.92 1.24 0.79
C ILE A 43 6.08 1.52 2.29
N GLN A 44 5.51 0.67 3.15
CA GLN A 44 5.61 0.81 4.60
C GLN A 44 7.06 0.69 5.11
N TYR A 45 7.84 -0.22 4.53
CA TYR A 45 9.27 -0.38 4.85
C TYR A 45 10.06 0.88 4.47
N LYS A 46 9.84 1.41 3.26
CA LYS A 46 10.46 2.65 2.80
C LYS A 46 10.11 3.83 3.68
N TYR A 47 8.85 3.97 4.08
CA TYR A 47 8.45 5.01 5.02
C TYR A 47 9.18 4.91 6.37
N GLN A 48 9.30 3.70 6.93
CA GLN A 48 10.04 3.47 8.18
C GLN A 48 11.54 3.72 8.07
N SER A 49 12.11 3.67 6.86
CA SER A 49 13.50 4.09 6.64
C SER A 49 13.69 5.61 6.75
N ILE A 50 12.61 6.40 6.67
CA ILE A 50 12.63 7.86 6.80
C ILE A 50 12.19 8.29 8.21
N ILE A 51 11.06 7.78 8.71
CA ILE A 51 10.60 7.96 10.10
C ILE A 51 10.54 6.60 10.79
N PRO A 52 11.59 6.23 11.57
CA PRO A 52 11.59 4.99 12.33
C PRO A 52 10.37 4.88 13.24
N GLN A 53 9.84 3.66 13.40
CA GLN A 53 8.71 3.32 14.29
C GLN A 53 7.34 3.93 13.91
N SER A 54 7.28 4.81 12.91
CA SER A 54 6.01 5.32 12.37
C SER A 54 5.38 4.33 11.39
N VAL A 55 4.05 4.37 11.27
CA VAL A 55 3.28 3.50 10.39
C VAL A 55 2.36 4.37 9.55
N LEU A 56 2.27 4.08 8.25
CA LEU A 56 1.33 4.77 7.38
C LEU A 56 -0.09 4.29 7.71
N THR A 57 -1.02 5.21 7.67
CA THR A 57 -2.46 4.94 7.77
C THR A 57 -3.00 4.39 6.44
N ARG A 58 -4.17 3.74 6.46
CA ARG A 58 -4.88 3.31 5.24
C ARG A 58 -5.11 4.45 4.25
N GLY A 59 -5.36 5.66 4.75
CA GLY A 59 -5.56 6.84 3.92
C GLY A 59 -4.30 7.23 3.16
N GLU A 60 -3.17 7.30 3.87
CA GLU A 60 -1.87 7.61 3.26
C GLU A 60 -1.43 6.51 2.28
N ILE A 61 -1.60 5.23 2.64
CA ILE A 61 -1.31 4.12 1.71
C ILE A 61 -2.18 4.23 0.46
N LYS A 62 -3.49 4.46 0.61
CA LYS A 62 -4.41 4.63 -0.52
C LYS A 62 -3.98 5.78 -1.42
N GLU A 63 -3.64 6.94 -0.85
CA GLU A 63 -3.18 8.08 -1.64
C GLU A 63 -1.88 7.77 -2.40
N LEU A 64 -0.92 7.09 -1.76
CA LEU A 64 0.32 6.69 -2.42
C LEU A 64 0.05 5.73 -3.58
N LEU A 65 -0.84 4.75 -3.37
CA LEU A 65 -1.25 3.80 -4.40
C LEU A 65 -1.90 4.51 -5.59
N ILE A 66 -2.81 5.46 -5.35
CA ILE A 66 -3.47 6.23 -6.41
C ILE A 66 -2.46 7.10 -7.17
N LYS A 67 -1.62 7.86 -6.46
CA LYS A 67 -0.71 8.83 -7.07
C LYS A 67 0.45 8.19 -7.82
N CYS A 68 0.89 7.02 -7.35
CA CYS A 68 2.13 6.42 -7.83
C CYS A 68 1.85 5.17 -8.69
N TYR A 69 0.84 4.35 -8.36
CA TYR A 69 0.69 3.00 -8.92
C TYR A 69 -0.59 2.79 -9.74
N GLU A 70 -1.18 3.89 -10.25
CA GLU A 70 -2.37 3.85 -11.12
C GLU A 70 -3.55 3.06 -10.52
N VAL A 71 -3.65 3.06 -9.19
CA VAL A 71 -4.74 2.41 -8.46
C VAL A 71 -5.96 3.32 -8.44
N GLU A 72 -7.15 2.75 -8.67
CA GLU A 72 -8.41 3.49 -8.65
C GLU A 72 -9.00 3.56 -7.24
N ASN A 73 -9.55 4.72 -6.88
CA ASN A 73 -10.45 4.84 -5.74
C ASN A 73 -11.85 4.37 -6.15
N ILE A 74 -12.48 3.53 -5.34
CA ILE A 74 -13.85 3.05 -5.56
C ILE A 74 -14.66 3.11 -4.26
N ASP A 75 -15.98 3.15 -4.42
CA ASP A 75 -16.93 3.20 -3.32
C ASP A 75 -17.80 1.92 -3.28
N ASP A 76 -18.01 1.43 -2.06
CA ASP A 76 -19.00 0.43 -1.67
C ASP A 76 -19.24 -0.75 -2.64
N VAL A 77 -18.17 -1.52 -2.92
CA VAL A 77 -18.22 -2.76 -3.71
C VAL A 77 -17.84 -3.96 -2.84
N ASN A 78 -18.21 -5.18 -3.26
CA ASN A 78 -17.67 -6.40 -2.68
C ASN A 78 -16.14 -6.46 -2.88
N THR A 79 -15.43 -6.93 -1.87
CA THR A 79 -13.96 -7.03 -1.89
C THR A 79 -13.50 -8.43 -2.24
N ASP A 80 -12.48 -8.51 -3.09
CA ASP A 80 -11.80 -9.77 -3.40
C ASP A 80 -10.80 -10.15 -2.31
N ASP A 81 -10.16 -9.15 -1.69
CA ASP A 81 -9.19 -9.38 -0.61
C ASP A 81 -9.18 -8.24 0.41
N ILE A 82 -8.77 -8.55 1.64
CA ILE A 82 -8.65 -7.59 2.75
C ILE A 82 -7.19 -7.56 3.19
N ILE A 83 -6.57 -6.39 3.10
CA ILE A 83 -5.18 -6.17 3.48
C ILE A 83 -5.12 -5.35 4.77
N ASN A 84 -4.80 -6.03 5.87
CA ASN A 84 -4.51 -5.38 7.14
C ASN A 84 -3.05 -4.90 7.16
N LEU A 85 -2.81 -3.59 7.28
CA LEU A 85 -1.47 -3.01 7.15
C LEU A 85 -0.50 -3.55 8.20
N GLN A 86 -0.90 -3.60 9.48
CA GLN A 86 -0.02 -4.03 10.57
C GLN A 86 0.27 -5.53 10.50
N GLU A 87 -0.74 -6.35 10.20
CA GLU A 87 -0.54 -7.80 10.04
C GLU A 87 0.30 -8.12 8.82
N ASN A 88 0.05 -7.44 7.69
CA ASN A 88 0.82 -7.60 6.47
C ASN A 88 2.29 -7.22 6.70
N PHE A 89 2.54 -6.11 7.41
CA PHE A 89 3.90 -5.72 7.76
C PHE A 89 4.59 -6.73 8.67
N LYS A 90 3.96 -7.13 9.78
CA LYS A 90 4.49 -8.16 10.70
C LYS A 90 4.72 -9.51 10.02
N LYS A 91 3.88 -9.85 9.03
CA LYS A 91 3.99 -11.11 8.30
C LYS A 91 5.31 -11.21 7.54
N TYR A 92 5.85 -10.10 7.04
CA TYR A 92 7.05 -10.08 6.20
C TYR A 92 8.29 -9.45 6.86
N PHE A 93 8.11 -8.57 7.83
CA PHE A 93 9.22 -7.91 8.52
C PHE A 93 10.18 -8.93 9.15
N ASN A 94 11.48 -8.74 8.93
CA ASN A 94 12.57 -9.65 9.35
C ASN A 94 12.48 -11.11 8.86
N LYS A 95 11.58 -11.43 7.92
CA LYS A 95 11.51 -12.76 7.29
C LYS A 95 12.22 -12.76 5.94
N GLU A 96 12.63 -13.96 5.48
CA GLU A 96 13.28 -14.13 4.18
C GLU A 96 12.46 -13.54 3.03
N LYS A 97 11.14 -13.72 3.07
CA LYS A 97 10.24 -13.12 2.10
C LYS A 97 10.30 -11.59 2.09
N GLY A 98 10.31 -10.95 3.26
CA GLY A 98 10.48 -9.49 3.36
C GLY A 98 11.81 -9.03 2.80
N LYS A 99 12.91 -9.75 3.10
CA LYS A 99 14.22 -9.47 2.52
C LYS A 99 14.21 -9.59 1.00
N SER A 100 13.55 -10.62 0.46
CA SER A 100 13.39 -10.81 -0.99
C SER A 100 12.64 -9.64 -1.64
N ILE A 101 11.55 -9.16 -1.01
CA ILE A 101 10.81 -8.00 -1.49
C ILE A 101 11.70 -6.74 -1.52
N ILE A 102 12.45 -6.49 -0.43
CA ILE A 102 13.34 -5.32 -0.31
C ILE A 102 14.49 -5.41 -1.33
N ASN A 103 15.07 -6.59 -1.54
CA ASN A 103 16.16 -6.78 -2.48
C ASN A 103 15.70 -6.63 -3.94
N ASN A 104 14.45 -6.99 -4.24
CA ASN A 104 13.82 -6.79 -5.54
C ASN A 104 13.13 -5.43 -5.65
N PHE A 105 13.74 -4.39 -5.08
CA PHE A 105 13.16 -3.05 -4.99
C PHE A 105 12.73 -2.48 -6.34
N SER A 106 13.39 -2.84 -7.44
CA SER A 106 13.08 -2.33 -8.78
C SER A 106 11.69 -2.70 -9.29
N ILE A 107 11.03 -3.70 -8.69
CA ILE A 107 9.65 -4.07 -9.00
C ILE A 107 8.67 -3.05 -8.40
N TYR A 108 9.01 -2.49 -7.24
CA TYR A 108 8.10 -1.68 -6.43
C TYR A 108 8.48 -0.20 -6.40
N GLU A 109 9.76 0.13 -6.54
CA GLU A 109 10.26 1.51 -6.59
C GLU A 109 9.89 2.13 -7.95
N ILE A 110 9.19 3.25 -7.88
CA ILE A 110 8.80 4.02 -9.06
C ILE A 110 9.13 5.49 -8.85
N LYS A 111 9.29 6.21 -9.95
CA LYS A 111 9.64 7.63 -9.93
C LYS A 111 8.51 8.43 -9.24
N GLY A 112 8.85 9.10 -8.14
CA GLY A 112 7.93 9.96 -7.39
C GLY A 112 7.52 9.40 -6.03
N LEU A 113 7.66 8.09 -5.79
CA LEU A 113 7.30 7.48 -4.49
C LEU A 113 8.01 8.16 -3.32
N ILE A 114 9.33 8.30 -3.40
CA ILE A 114 10.12 8.91 -2.33
C ILE A 114 9.71 10.37 -2.03
N LEU A 115 9.31 11.12 -3.06
CA LEU A 115 8.86 12.51 -2.92
C LEU A 115 7.50 12.57 -2.22
N GLU A 116 6.56 11.69 -2.59
CA GLU A 116 5.25 11.62 -1.90
C GLU A 116 5.41 11.17 -0.44
N LEU A 117 6.30 10.20 -0.16
CA LEU A 117 6.63 9.81 1.21
C LEU A 117 7.21 10.99 2.00
N GLN A 118 8.12 11.76 1.43
CA GLN A 118 8.69 12.94 2.08
C GLN A 118 7.65 14.03 2.38
N LYS A 119 6.62 14.19 1.52
CA LYS A 119 5.51 15.11 1.79
C LYS A 119 4.70 14.67 3.01
N ILE A 120 4.41 13.37 3.14
CA ILE A 120 3.73 12.81 4.31
C ILE A 120 4.57 13.04 5.57
N VAL A 121 5.88 12.79 5.50
CA VAL A 121 6.82 13.05 6.60
C VAL A 121 6.78 14.53 7.03
N TYR A 122 6.83 15.46 6.09
CA TYR A 122 6.77 16.89 6.38
C TYR A 122 5.48 17.25 7.12
N LEU A 123 4.32 16.84 6.58
CA LEU A 123 3.02 17.08 7.22
C LEU A 123 2.94 16.44 8.61
N THR A 124 3.48 15.23 8.76
CA THR A 124 3.52 14.53 10.04
C THR A 124 4.34 15.31 11.05
N ILE A 125 5.51 15.84 10.70
CA ILE A 125 6.36 16.61 11.63
C ILE A 125 5.72 17.96 11.99
N GLU A 126 5.12 18.67 11.02
CA GLU A 126 4.48 19.97 11.27
C GLU A 126 3.26 19.83 12.20
N MET A 127 2.52 18.72 12.17
CA MET A 127 1.43 18.47 13.12
C MET A 127 1.88 18.32 14.58
N TRP A 128 3.18 18.11 14.84
CA TRP A 128 3.74 17.95 16.19
C TRP A 128 4.38 19.23 16.74
N ARG A 129 4.41 20.32 15.96
CA ARG A 129 4.91 21.64 16.37
C ARG A 129 3.78 22.51 16.89
#